data_AF-A0A8T1WMD4-F1
#
_entry.id   AF-A0A8T1WMD4-F1
#
_cell.length_a   1.000
_cell.length_b   1.000
_cell.length_c   1.000
_cell.angle_alpha   90.00
_cell.angle_beta   90.00
_cell.angle_gamma   90.00
#
_symmetry.space_group_name_H-M   'P 1'
#
loop_
_entity.id
_entity.type
_entity.pdbx_description
1 polymer ?
#
loop_
_entity_poly.entity_id
_entity_poly.type
_entity_poly.pdbx_seq_one_letter_code
_entity_poly.pdbx_strand_id
1 'polypeptide(L)'
;METGHHMLLRSHTKTPPPPPKRLQSSPPTSAKNPPTAAAAAAAAAAMPGHDSNGKLHSFERLHAEGFAYLADNSYIRSGYRLHYSARDCFLSLFELHNETLNVWTHIVGSFIFLMLMVYLALSSHALSPAADTAALAGLTAPQSWCDNGQQWVTDGRHTPRMLLATGLPELCPPPTGRVAPAKYYEVASVIFDHSLQRLPSLERFHALVEQNVGGFSDSVGAQMEQLRGELGALSARLGGQVRDAHSEQVRSLKMQLGQRVEALSVFLQDVASQVGADLPMKYALEELHGVADSVRNGLHILATAEGPHDVPHWPIFVFMASAVICLTCSATFHLMFVVSRSAYLFLSRLDYAGITILIAGSFYPMIYYSFYCHPWLRSAYLVSISTMAAITFVVALMPIFGTPKFLVARTCIFLALGFFGVVPVTHLVWHFGLFDPHVTVMIGPLLLMGLLYTSGAIIYATKFPERFYPGRFDLWFSSHQLWHICVVAAALVHFANALQQYEWRWNTQCEA
;
A
#
# COMPACT_ATOMS: atom_id res chain seq x y z
N MET A 1 33.59 -15.33 -27.20
CA MET A 1 33.72 -14.91 -28.62
C MET A 1 32.57 -13.96 -28.89
N GLU A 2 32.64 -12.74 -28.40
CA GLU A 2 33.19 -11.57 -29.13
C GLU A 2 32.50 -11.36 -30.47
N THR A 3 31.54 -10.44 -30.48
CA THR A 3 31.10 -9.73 -31.68
C THR A 3 31.09 -8.24 -31.35
N GLY A 4 32.29 -7.65 -31.47
CA GLY A 4 32.47 -6.21 -31.51
C GLY A 4 32.20 -5.66 -32.90
N HIS A 5 31.52 -4.53 -32.98
CA HIS A 5 31.49 -3.71 -34.19
C HIS A 5 32.14 -2.35 -33.91
N HIS A 6 33.39 -2.26 -34.38
CA HIS A 6 34.13 -1.05 -34.65
C HIS A 6 33.48 -0.23 -35.77
N MET A 7 33.43 1.11 -35.61
CA MET A 7 33.43 2.02 -36.76
C MET A 7 34.35 3.22 -36.49
N LEU A 8 35.60 3.03 -36.93
CA LEU A 8 36.54 3.93 -37.62
C LEU A 8 36.76 5.39 -37.14
N LEU A 9 37.97 5.57 -36.61
CA LEU A 9 38.78 6.79 -36.62
C LEU A 9 39.06 7.29 -38.05
N ARG A 10 38.98 8.61 -38.27
CA ARG A 10 39.77 9.32 -39.29
C ARG A 10 40.84 10.16 -38.61
N SER A 11 42.08 9.93 -39.01
CA SER A 11 43.27 10.68 -38.62
C SER A 11 43.30 12.03 -39.33
N HIS A 12 43.58 13.09 -38.58
CA HIS A 12 44.24 14.28 -39.11
C HIS A 12 45.36 14.66 -38.14
N THR A 13 46.58 14.44 -38.60
CA THR A 13 47.80 15.00 -38.03
C THR A 13 47.81 16.52 -38.24
N LYS A 14 48.06 17.32 -37.20
CA LYS A 14 48.60 18.69 -37.30
C LYS A 14 49.12 19.18 -35.93
N THR A 15 50.45 19.21 -35.83
CA THR A 15 51.37 20.07 -35.06
C THR A 15 50.91 20.83 -33.79
N PRO A 16 51.74 20.87 -32.72
CA PRO A 16 51.47 21.63 -31.49
C PRO A 16 51.66 23.16 -31.66
N PRO A 17 51.01 23.99 -30.82
CA PRO A 17 51.12 25.46 -30.88
C PRO A 17 52.42 26.00 -30.25
N PRO A 18 52.90 27.19 -30.67
CA PRO A 18 54.15 27.77 -30.20
C PRO A 18 54.02 28.50 -28.84
N PRO A 19 55.13 28.73 -28.12
CA PRO A 19 55.12 29.36 -26.79
C PRO A 19 54.87 30.89 -26.85
N PRO A 20 54.39 31.50 -25.75
CA PRO A 20 54.01 32.91 -25.73
C PRO A 20 55.23 33.85 -25.78
N LYS A 21 55.15 34.88 -26.63
CA LYS A 21 56.17 35.93 -26.76
C LYS A 21 56.09 36.94 -25.60
N ARG A 22 57.26 37.17 -24.99
CA ARG A 22 57.58 38.23 -24.02
C ARG A 22 57.58 39.60 -24.72
N LEU A 23 56.88 40.60 -24.18
CA LEU A 23 57.01 42.00 -24.57
C LEU A 23 57.57 42.84 -23.41
N GLN A 24 58.44 43.77 -23.78
CA GLN A 24 59.39 44.52 -22.96
C GLN A 24 58.77 45.73 -22.23
N SER A 25 59.45 46.14 -21.16
CA SER A 25 59.18 47.26 -20.24
C SER A 25 59.69 48.62 -20.72
N SER A 26 59.01 49.72 -20.34
CA SER A 26 59.53 51.06 -19.88
C SER A 26 58.36 52.08 -19.70
N PRO A 27 58.47 53.21 -18.95
CA PRO A 27 58.74 53.47 -17.53
C PRO A 27 57.56 54.26 -16.81
N PRO A 28 57.65 54.74 -15.55
CA PRO A 28 56.49 54.85 -14.62
C PRO A 28 55.82 56.25 -14.46
N THR A 29 54.75 56.27 -13.63
CA THR A 29 53.93 57.39 -13.05
C THR A 29 52.56 57.62 -13.76
N SER A 30 51.38 57.72 -13.13
CA SER A 30 50.96 58.04 -11.76
C SER A 30 49.88 57.08 -11.21
N ALA A 31 49.96 56.75 -9.92
CA ALA A 31 48.95 56.00 -9.19
C ALA A 31 47.59 56.73 -9.16
N LYS A 32 46.52 56.06 -9.60
CA LYS A 32 45.14 56.41 -9.22
C LYS A 32 44.79 55.59 -7.99
N ASN A 33 44.49 56.29 -6.90
CA ASN A 33 44.11 55.73 -5.60
C ASN A 33 42.90 54.79 -5.71
N PRO A 34 42.78 53.77 -4.83
CA PRO A 34 41.56 53.00 -4.69
C PRO A 34 40.39 53.90 -4.26
N PRO A 35 39.13 53.56 -4.61
CA PRO A 35 37.99 54.39 -4.26
C PRO A 35 37.90 54.51 -2.73
N THR A 36 37.70 55.74 -2.25
CA THR A 36 37.51 56.03 -0.83
C THR A 36 36.27 55.32 -0.33
N ALA A 37 36.26 54.95 0.97
CA ALA A 37 35.13 54.29 1.64
C ALA A 37 33.78 55.03 1.43
N ALA A 38 33.82 56.33 1.15
CA ALA A 38 32.64 57.14 0.82
C ALA A 38 32.02 56.81 -0.55
N ALA A 39 32.81 56.43 -1.55
CA ALA A 39 32.31 56.04 -2.88
C ALA A 39 31.69 54.63 -2.87
N ALA A 40 32.23 53.73 -2.05
CA ALA A 40 31.62 52.42 -1.80
C ALA A 40 30.31 52.55 -0.99
N ALA A 41 30.26 53.49 -0.04
CA ALA A 41 29.04 53.82 0.70
C ALA A 41 27.97 54.48 -0.19
N ALA A 42 28.36 55.32 -1.15
CA ALA A 42 27.44 55.94 -2.11
C ALA A 42 26.86 54.93 -3.13
N ALA A 43 27.64 53.91 -3.52
CA ALA A 43 27.13 52.81 -4.35
C ALA A 43 26.17 51.89 -3.58
N ALA A 44 26.37 51.72 -2.25
CA ALA A 44 25.43 51.02 -1.38
C ALA A 44 24.12 51.81 -1.13
N ALA A 45 24.14 53.14 -1.29
CA ALA A 45 22.97 54.01 -1.11
C ALA A 45 22.04 54.09 -2.34
N ALA A 46 22.39 53.43 -3.45
CA ALA A 46 21.63 53.46 -4.71
C ALA A 46 20.83 52.16 -5.00
N MET A 47 20.55 51.35 -3.98
CA MET A 47 19.65 50.20 -4.09
C MET A 47 18.20 50.62 -3.81
N PRO A 48 17.23 50.27 -4.68
CA PRO A 48 15.84 50.66 -4.48
C PRO A 48 15.20 49.83 -3.36
N GLY A 49 14.54 50.51 -2.41
CA GLY A 49 13.53 49.93 -1.51
C GLY A 49 14.05 49.40 -0.19
N HIS A 50 14.36 50.31 0.74
CA HIS A 50 14.48 50.01 2.15
C HIS A 50 13.08 49.70 2.71
N ASP A 51 12.82 48.43 3.05
CA ASP A 51 11.67 48.07 3.88
C ASP A 51 12.19 47.71 5.28
N SER A 52 12.20 48.70 6.17
CA SER A 52 12.75 48.63 7.53
C SER A 52 11.93 47.76 8.49
N ASN A 53 10.83 47.17 8.02
CA ASN A 53 9.81 46.56 8.86
C ASN A 53 9.57 45.07 8.59
N GLY A 54 10.22 44.48 7.58
CA GLY A 54 10.08 43.06 7.28
C GLY A 54 11.10 42.21 8.03
N LYS A 55 10.65 41.25 8.86
CA LYS A 55 11.51 40.19 9.44
C LYS A 55 12.07 39.21 8.38
N LEU A 56 11.73 39.41 7.11
CA LEU A 56 12.08 38.55 5.98
C LEU A 56 13.11 39.25 5.10
N HIS A 57 14.04 38.47 4.58
CA HIS A 57 15.24 38.99 3.93
C HIS A 57 15.39 38.49 2.49
N SER A 58 16.20 39.22 1.72
CA SER A 58 16.52 38.91 0.33
C SER A 58 17.68 37.92 0.21
N PHE A 59 17.74 37.24 -0.94
CA PHE A 59 18.80 36.29 -1.29
C PHE A 59 20.21 36.91 -1.21
N GLU A 60 20.37 38.16 -1.64
CA GLU A 60 21.65 38.88 -1.63
C GLU A 60 22.14 39.13 -0.21
N ARG A 61 21.25 39.53 0.69
CA ARG A 61 21.57 39.79 2.10
C ARG A 61 21.99 38.52 2.83
N LEU A 62 21.35 37.40 2.51
CA LEU A 62 21.66 36.09 3.07
C LEU A 62 23.08 35.62 2.69
N HIS A 63 23.55 35.95 1.49
CA HIS A 63 24.95 35.72 1.08
C HIS A 63 25.91 36.68 1.79
N ALA A 64 25.55 37.96 1.89
CA ALA A 64 26.38 38.97 2.55
C ALA A 64 26.60 38.69 4.04
N GLU A 65 25.60 38.14 4.74
CA GLU A 65 25.66 37.82 6.17
C GLU A 65 26.21 36.40 6.46
N GLY A 66 26.70 35.66 5.45
CA GLY A 66 27.34 34.35 5.65
C GLY A 66 26.37 33.17 5.81
N PHE A 67 25.09 33.34 5.49
CA PHE A 67 24.04 32.33 5.57
C PHE A 67 23.77 31.59 4.26
N ALA A 68 24.69 31.65 3.29
CA ALA A 68 24.53 31.08 1.93
C ALA A 68 24.08 29.60 1.90
N TYR A 69 24.35 28.82 2.94
CA TYR A 69 23.89 27.44 3.09
C TYR A 69 22.37 27.28 3.24
N LEU A 70 21.63 28.36 3.50
CA LEU A 70 20.16 28.38 3.53
C LEU A 70 19.55 28.68 2.14
N ALA A 71 20.37 29.04 1.15
CA ALA A 71 19.94 29.44 -0.19
C ALA A 71 20.32 28.40 -1.26
N ASP A 72 19.74 27.21 -1.16
CA ASP A 72 19.95 26.12 -2.12
C ASP A 72 19.36 26.41 -3.53
N ASN A 73 18.47 27.39 -3.65
CA ASN A 73 17.82 27.77 -4.90
C ASN A 73 18.05 29.25 -5.24
N SER A 74 18.85 29.51 -6.28
CA SER A 74 19.22 30.87 -6.71
C SER A 74 18.09 31.64 -7.42
N TYR A 75 16.99 30.97 -7.76
CA TYR A 75 15.84 31.60 -8.41
C TYR A 75 14.85 32.21 -7.40
N ILE A 76 14.95 31.82 -6.13
CA ILE A 76 14.16 32.37 -5.03
C ILE A 76 14.87 33.61 -4.48
N ARG A 77 14.22 34.77 -4.52
CA ARG A 77 14.89 36.06 -4.28
C ARG A 77 14.55 36.70 -2.94
N SER A 78 13.45 36.32 -2.31
CA SER A 78 12.91 36.94 -1.10
C SER A 78 12.19 35.91 -0.20
N GLY A 79 11.76 36.37 0.98
CA GLY A 79 10.98 35.55 1.92
C GLY A 79 11.81 34.71 2.88
N TYR A 80 13.12 34.94 3.00
CA TYR A 80 14.02 34.18 3.88
C TYR A 80 13.94 34.63 5.34
N ARG A 81 13.90 33.67 6.27
CA ARG A 81 13.98 33.91 7.72
C ARG A 81 15.45 33.91 8.18
N LEU A 82 15.94 35.02 8.73
CA LEU A 82 17.30 35.15 9.27
C LEU A 82 17.25 35.46 10.77
N HIS A 83 18.17 34.88 11.55
CA HIS A 83 18.32 35.12 13.00
C HIS A 83 17.11 34.72 13.84
N TYR A 84 16.27 33.79 13.36
CA TYR A 84 15.10 33.32 14.10
C TYR A 84 15.53 32.38 15.23
N SER A 85 15.04 32.66 16.45
CA SER A 85 15.12 31.67 17.52
C SER A 85 14.15 30.51 17.27
N ALA A 86 14.27 29.42 18.05
CA ALA A 86 13.31 28.31 17.99
C ALA A 86 11.86 28.80 18.21
N ARG A 87 11.66 29.75 19.13
CA ARG A 87 10.35 30.37 19.38
C ARG A 87 9.85 31.15 18.16
N ASP A 88 10.71 31.92 17.53
CA ASP A 88 10.34 32.69 16.33
C ASP A 88 9.97 31.77 15.17
N CYS A 89 10.65 30.62 15.04
CA CYS A 89 10.28 29.61 14.04
C CYS A 89 8.88 29.07 14.29
N PHE A 90 8.52 28.73 15.54
CA PHE A 90 7.14 28.30 15.85
C PHE A 90 6.11 29.39 15.54
N LEU A 91 6.41 30.65 15.87
CA LEU A 91 5.52 31.78 15.55
C LEU A 91 5.42 32.03 14.04
N SER A 92 6.46 31.68 13.27
CA SER A 92 6.47 31.86 11.81
C SER A 92 5.52 30.92 11.07
N LEU A 93 4.90 29.94 11.74
CA LEU A 93 3.79 29.16 11.17
C LEU A 93 2.64 30.06 10.70
N PHE A 94 2.48 31.22 11.32
CA PHE A 94 1.46 32.22 11.00
C PHE A 94 2.02 33.42 10.21
N GLU A 95 3.26 33.32 9.72
CA GLU A 95 3.92 34.31 8.87
C GLU A 95 4.13 33.74 7.45
N LEU A 96 3.93 34.58 6.42
CA LEU A 96 4.18 34.18 5.04
C LEU A 96 5.65 34.31 4.69
N HIS A 97 6.28 33.20 4.36
CA HIS A 97 7.70 33.08 4.02
C HIS A 97 7.91 32.02 2.94
N ASN A 98 9.11 31.92 2.39
CA ASN A 98 9.40 31.03 1.26
C ASN A 98 9.22 29.52 1.56
N GLU A 99 9.23 29.14 2.84
CA GLU A 99 8.99 27.77 3.30
C GLU A 99 7.54 27.50 3.75
N THR A 100 6.60 28.46 3.61
CA THR A 100 5.28 28.35 4.25
C THR A 100 4.51 27.15 3.72
N LEU A 101 4.42 26.99 2.40
CA LEU A 101 3.79 25.81 1.83
C LEU A 101 4.54 24.53 2.18
N ASN A 102 5.88 24.53 2.18
CA ASN A 102 6.65 23.34 2.53
C ASN A 102 6.28 22.82 3.93
N VAL A 103 6.17 23.72 4.91
CA VAL A 103 5.79 23.37 6.28
C VAL A 103 4.32 22.94 6.34
N TRP A 104 3.40 23.73 5.79
CA TRP A 104 1.96 23.46 5.91
C TRP A 104 1.49 22.22 5.16
N THR A 105 2.03 21.93 3.97
CA THR A 105 1.67 20.70 3.23
C THR A 105 1.99 19.45 4.03
N HIS A 106 3.11 19.46 4.75
CA HIS A 106 3.56 18.35 5.57
C HIS A 106 2.87 18.26 6.93
N ILE A 107 2.59 19.40 7.60
CA ILE A 107 1.79 19.41 8.83
C ILE A 107 0.39 18.85 8.54
N VAL A 108 -0.26 19.37 7.49
CA VAL A 108 -1.61 18.92 7.09
C VAL A 108 -1.58 17.46 6.66
N GLY A 109 -0.60 17.06 5.86
CA GLY A 109 -0.45 15.65 5.45
C GLY A 109 -0.24 14.72 6.64
N SER A 110 0.66 15.07 7.57
CA SER A 110 0.91 14.29 8.80
C SER A 110 -0.36 14.16 9.65
N PHE A 111 -1.10 15.26 9.80
CA PHE A 111 -2.37 15.26 10.53
C PHE A 111 -3.42 14.37 9.85
N ILE A 112 -3.56 14.44 8.52
CA ILE A 112 -4.46 13.56 7.76
C ILE A 112 -4.12 12.09 8.02
N PHE A 113 -2.85 11.69 7.86
CA PHE A 113 -2.43 10.30 8.09
C PHE A 113 -2.61 9.86 9.55
N LEU A 114 -2.36 10.75 10.52
CA LEU A 114 -2.60 10.46 11.93
C LEU A 114 -4.09 10.24 12.21
N MET A 115 -4.97 11.08 11.66
CA MET A 115 -6.42 10.93 11.82
C MET A 115 -6.92 9.66 11.13
N LEU A 116 -6.46 9.35 9.92
CA LEU A 116 -6.76 8.10 9.22
C LEU A 116 -6.28 6.88 10.02
N MET A 117 -5.11 6.96 10.64
CA MET A 117 -4.55 5.90 11.48
C MET A 117 -5.38 5.69 12.75
N VAL A 118 -5.71 6.76 13.47
CA VAL A 118 -6.56 6.68 14.68
C VAL A 118 -7.94 6.16 14.31
N TYR A 119 -8.53 6.66 13.23
CA TYR A 119 -9.80 6.19 12.71
C TYR A 119 -9.78 4.69 12.44
N LEU A 120 -8.80 4.19 11.68
CA LEU A 120 -8.68 2.76 11.38
C LEU A 120 -8.45 1.93 12.66
N ALA A 121 -7.67 2.43 13.61
CA ALA A 121 -7.43 1.75 14.89
C ALA A 121 -8.73 1.61 15.69
N LEU A 122 -9.50 2.67 15.83
CA LEU A 122 -10.78 2.67 16.52
C LEU A 122 -11.79 1.75 15.83
N SER A 123 -11.92 1.83 14.49
CA SER A 123 -12.78 0.95 13.70
C SER A 123 -12.35 -0.53 13.76
N SER A 124 -11.05 -0.82 13.93
CA SER A 124 -10.55 -2.19 14.08
C SER A 124 -10.80 -2.79 15.48
N HIS A 125 -10.80 -1.95 16.53
CA HIS A 125 -11.11 -2.39 17.90
C HIS A 125 -12.62 -2.59 18.12
N ALA A 126 -13.44 -1.76 17.47
CA ALA A 126 -14.89 -1.95 17.34
C ALA A 126 -15.28 -3.33 16.77
N LEU A 127 -14.43 -3.92 15.92
CA LEU A 127 -14.63 -5.24 15.32
C LEU A 127 -14.15 -6.42 16.21
N SER A 128 -13.56 -6.15 17.39
CA SER A 128 -13.19 -7.23 18.31
C SER A 128 -14.44 -7.85 18.93
N PRO A 129 -14.63 -9.19 18.90
CA PRO A 129 -15.78 -9.86 19.52
C PRO A 129 -15.95 -9.62 21.04
N ALA A 130 -14.97 -8.97 21.68
CA ALA A 130 -14.93 -8.69 23.10
C ALA A 130 -15.25 -7.22 23.47
N ALA A 131 -15.51 -6.34 22.49
CA ALA A 131 -15.94 -4.97 22.79
C ALA A 131 -17.41 -4.98 23.22
N ASP A 132 -17.67 -4.59 24.48
CA ASP A 132 -18.99 -4.52 25.09
C ASP A 132 -20.00 -3.80 24.19
N THR A 133 -20.86 -4.57 23.53
CA THR A 133 -21.97 -4.10 22.69
C THR A 133 -22.91 -3.12 23.41
N ALA A 134 -22.88 -3.09 24.75
CA ALA A 134 -23.63 -2.16 25.59
C ALA A 134 -23.06 -0.72 25.62
N ALA A 135 -21.75 -0.54 25.44
CA ALA A 135 -21.12 0.79 25.48
C ALA A 135 -21.43 1.61 24.21
N LEU A 136 -21.81 0.93 23.13
CA LEU A 136 -21.88 1.49 21.79
C LEU A 136 -23.30 1.82 21.30
N ALA A 137 -24.32 1.33 22.01
CA ALA A 137 -25.72 1.61 21.75
C ALA A 137 -26.09 3.12 21.86
N GLY A 138 -25.24 3.93 22.49
CA GLY A 138 -25.43 5.37 22.66
C GLY A 138 -25.01 6.24 21.47
N LEU A 139 -24.32 5.70 20.46
CA LEU A 139 -23.74 6.45 19.33
C LEU A 139 -24.47 6.20 17.99
N THR A 140 -25.76 5.88 18.02
CA THR A 140 -26.51 5.54 16.81
C THR A 140 -26.71 6.76 15.88
N ALA A 141 -26.10 6.70 14.70
CA ALA A 141 -26.54 7.48 13.56
C ALA A 141 -27.85 6.90 12.98
N PRO A 142 -28.67 7.68 12.27
CA PRO A 142 -29.97 7.22 11.78
C PRO A 142 -29.82 6.08 10.76
N GLN A 143 -30.43 4.93 11.05
CA GLN A 143 -30.53 3.73 10.20
C GLN A 143 -30.93 4.04 8.73
N SER A 144 -31.67 5.13 8.50
CA SER A 144 -32.12 5.59 7.19
C SER A 144 -30.99 5.92 6.19
N TRP A 145 -29.77 6.23 6.66
CA TRP A 145 -28.63 6.42 5.75
C TRP A 145 -28.10 5.10 5.18
N CYS A 146 -28.27 3.99 5.90
CA CYS A 146 -27.83 2.66 5.51
C CYS A 146 -28.87 1.89 4.69
N ASP A 147 -30.11 2.38 4.53
CA ASP A 147 -31.22 1.62 3.94
C ASP A 147 -31.70 2.16 2.57
N ASN A 148 -30.81 2.86 1.85
CA ASN A 148 -31.16 3.51 0.58
C ASN A 148 -31.05 2.58 -0.64
N GLY A 149 -31.63 1.38 -0.63
CA GLY A 149 -31.95 0.54 -1.82
C GLY A 149 -30.88 0.28 -2.91
N GLN A 150 -29.65 0.79 -2.78
CA GLN A 150 -28.58 0.74 -3.77
C GLN A 150 -27.78 -0.55 -3.61
N GLN A 151 -27.48 -1.19 -4.74
CA GLN A 151 -26.64 -2.39 -4.80
C GLN A 151 -25.21 -2.07 -4.37
N TRP A 152 -24.59 -2.95 -3.59
CA TRP A 152 -23.22 -2.77 -3.06
C TRP A 152 -22.14 -2.76 -4.14
N VAL A 153 -22.44 -3.40 -5.27
CA VAL A 153 -21.62 -3.45 -6.47
C VAL A 153 -22.51 -3.12 -7.66
N THR A 154 -22.07 -2.21 -8.50
CA THR A 154 -22.69 -1.88 -9.79
C THR A 154 -21.60 -1.98 -10.85
N ASP A 155 -21.83 -2.80 -11.88
CA ASP A 155 -20.90 -2.98 -13.01
C ASP A 155 -19.47 -3.39 -12.61
N GLY A 156 -19.34 -4.27 -11.61
CA GLY A 156 -18.04 -4.73 -11.12
C GLY A 156 -17.21 -3.67 -10.39
N ARG A 157 -17.82 -2.51 -10.07
CA ARG A 157 -17.23 -1.46 -9.25
C ARG A 157 -18.00 -1.34 -7.95
N HIS A 158 -17.25 -1.24 -6.85
CA HIS A 158 -17.84 -1.04 -5.53
C HIS A 158 -18.45 0.37 -5.44
N THR A 159 -19.64 0.45 -4.83
CA THR A 159 -20.28 1.73 -4.55
C THR A 159 -19.57 2.44 -3.39
N PRO A 160 -19.68 3.79 -3.27
CA PRO A 160 -19.12 4.55 -2.15
C PRO A 160 -19.56 4.05 -0.77
N ARG A 161 -20.69 3.33 -0.72
CA ARG A 161 -21.23 2.65 0.47
C ARG A 161 -20.27 1.60 1.03
N MET A 162 -19.51 0.90 0.19
CA MET A 162 -18.55 -0.11 0.65
C MET A 162 -17.37 0.55 1.35
N LEU A 163 -16.87 1.69 0.83
CA LEU A 163 -15.83 2.50 1.48
C LEU A 163 -16.28 3.05 2.84
N LEU A 164 -17.57 3.40 2.96
CA LEU A 164 -18.16 3.81 4.23
C LEU A 164 -18.38 2.63 5.19
N ALA A 165 -18.77 1.46 4.69
CA ALA A 165 -19.01 0.27 5.50
C ALA A 165 -17.72 -0.42 5.97
N THR A 166 -16.63 -0.32 5.21
CA THR A 166 -15.29 -0.77 5.62
C THR A 166 -14.62 0.24 6.55
N GLY A 167 -15.01 1.52 6.50
CA GLY A 167 -14.52 2.57 7.39
C GLY A 167 -15.29 2.72 8.72
N LEU A 168 -16.62 2.58 8.71
CA LEU A 168 -17.54 2.74 9.86
C LEU A 168 -18.43 1.51 10.03
N PRO A 169 -17.87 0.34 10.38
CA PRO A 169 -18.65 -0.90 10.57
C PRO A 169 -19.71 -0.78 11.67
N GLU A 170 -19.58 0.18 12.58
CA GLU A 170 -20.52 0.43 13.68
C GLU A 170 -21.77 1.24 13.27
N LEU A 171 -21.70 2.06 12.21
CA LEU A 171 -22.86 2.81 11.72
C LEU A 171 -23.69 2.01 10.70
N CYS A 172 -23.03 1.23 9.84
CA CYS A 172 -23.69 0.37 8.87
C CYS A 172 -23.04 -1.03 8.95
N PRO A 173 -23.51 -1.92 9.83
CA PRO A 173 -22.96 -3.26 9.92
C PRO A 173 -23.10 -3.97 8.57
N PRO A 174 -22.03 -4.63 8.06
CA PRO A 174 -22.19 -5.53 6.93
C PRO A 174 -23.25 -6.58 7.32
N PRO A 175 -24.15 -6.96 6.40
CA PRO A 175 -25.15 -7.98 6.69
C PRO A 175 -24.44 -9.20 7.28
N THR A 176 -24.92 -9.67 8.44
CA THR A 176 -24.39 -10.83 9.15
C THR A 176 -24.30 -12.02 8.21
N GLY A 177 -23.10 -12.32 7.72
CA GLY A 177 -22.86 -13.34 6.71
C GLY A 177 -21.81 -12.85 5.73
N ARG A 178 -20.59 -13.36 5.84
CA ARG A 178 -19.57 -13.20 4.79
C ARG A 178 -20.18 -13.74 3.49
N VAL A 179 -20.25 -12.90 2.45
CA VAL A 179 -20.64 -13.37 1.12
C VAL A 179 -19.44 -14.08 0.53
N ALA A 180 -19.40 -15.40 0.65
CA ALA A 180 -18.42 -16.19 -0.08
C ALA A 180 -18.57 -15.89 -1.58
N PRO A 181 -17.46 -15.71 -2.34
CA PRO A 181 -17.53 -15.46 -3.78
C PRO A 181 -18.40 -16.52 -4.46
N ALA A 182 -19.26 -16.10 -5.39
CA ALA A 182 -20.23 -16.97 -6.08
C ALA A 182 -19.58 -18.26 -6.63
N LYS A 183 -18.31 -18.18 -7.04
CA LYS A 183 -17.49 -19.31 -7.50
C LYS A 183 -17.40 -20.45 -6.48
N TYR A 184 -17.29 -20.19 -5.18
CA TYR A 184 -17.22 -21.24 -4.16
C TYR A 184 -18.56 -21.97 -4.01
N TYR A 185 -19.68 -21.24 -4.09
CA TYR A 185 -21.02 -21.83 -4.09
C TYR A 185 -21.29 -22.66 -5.35
N GLU A 186 -20.83 -22.20 -6.51
CA GLU A 186 -20.92 -22.91 -7.79
C GLU A 186 -20.08 -24.20 -7.80
N VAL A 187 -18.85 -24.15 -7.31
CA VAL A 187 -18.01 -25.36 -7.18
C VAL A 187 -18.64 -26.34 -6.20
N ALA A 188 -19.15 -25.87 -5.05
CA ALA A 188 -19.84 -26.72 -4.09
C ALA A 188 -21.11 -27.33 -4.67
N SER A 189 -21.93 -26.57 -5.43
CA SER A 189 -23.14 -27.11 -6.07
C SER A 189 -22.81 -28.18 -7.10
N VAL A 190 -21.77 -27.99 -7.91
CA VAL A 190 -21.31 -29.01 -8.89
C VAL A 190 -20.86 -30.29 -8.18
N ILE A 191 -20.13 -30.18 -7.06
CA ILE A 191 -19.70 -31.34 -6.26
C ILE A 191 -20.93 -32.06 -5.68
N PHE A 192 -21.91 -31.33 -5.17
CA PHE A 192 -23.13 -31.92 -4.63
C PHE A 192 -23.99 -32.58 -5.70
N ASP A 193 -24.15 -31.98 -6.87
CA ASP A 193 -24.86 -32.57 -8.01
C ASP A 193 -24.16 -33.84 -8.51
N HIS A 194 -22.83 -33.84 -8.58
CA HIS A 194 -22.08 -35.05 -8.93
C HIS A 194 -22.25 -36.17 -7.88
N SER A 195 -22.28 -35.79 -6.60
CA SER A 195 -22.49 -36.73 -5.50
C SER A 195 -23.91 -37.32 -5.50
N LEU A 196 -24.92 -36.52 -5.86
CA LEU A 196 -26.31 -36.97 -6.03
C LEU A 196 -26.47 -38.02 -7.14
N GLN A 197 -25.73 -37.85 -8.24
CA GLN A 197 -25.75 -38.79 -9.37
C GLN A 197 -25.05 -40.11 -9.06
N ARG A 198 -24.07 -40.11 -8.14
CA ARG A 198 -23.34 -41.30 -7.71
C ARG A 198 -24.02 -42.08 -6.58
N LEU A 199 -25.03 -41.52 -5.92
CA LEU A 199 -25.82 -42.28 -4.94
C LEU A 199 -26.49 -43.47 -5.65
N PRO A 200 -26.15 -44.72 -5.29
CA PRO A 200 -26.74 -45.91 -5.90
C PRO A 200 -28.26 -45.86 -5.78
N SER A 201 -28.99 -46.42 -6.75
CA SER A 201 -30.41 -46.68 -6.55
C SER A 201 -30.56 -47.67 -5.39
N LEU A 202 -31.45 -47.34 -4.44
CA LEU A 202 -31.73 -48.15 -3.24
C LEU A 202 -31.89 -49.64 -3.58
N GLU A 203 -32.51 -49.96 -4.71
CA GLU A 203 -32.76 -51.33 -5.18
C GLU A 203 -31.49 -52.19 -5.33
N ARG A 204 -30.37 -51.63 -5.80
CA ARG A 204 -29.14 -52.40 -6.05
C ARG A 204 -28.36 -52.67 -4.76
N PHE A 205 -28.40 -51.73 -3.83
CA PHE A 205 -27.75 -51.86 -2.52
C PHE A 205 -28.58 -52.74 -1.57
N HIS A 206 -29.91 -52.59 -1.58
CA HIS A 206 -30.85 -53.42 -0.82
C HIS A 206 -30.69 -54.91 -1.19
N ALA A 207 -30.62 -55.21 -2.48
CA ALA A 207 -30.41 -56.58 -2.97
C ALA A 207 -29.08 -57.20 -2.51
N LEU A 208 -28.01 -56.39 -2.36
CA LEU A 208 -26.70 -56.85 -1.89
C LEU A 208 -26.63 -57.01 -0.37
N VAL A 209 -27.32 -56.16 0.38
CA VAL A 209 -27.32 -56.18 1.86
C VAL A 209 -28.31 -57.22 2.41
N GLU A 210 -29.52 -57.34 1.85
CA GLU A 210 -30.47 -58.39 2.25
C GLU A 210 -29.91 -59.80 2.05
N GLN A 211 -29.08 -59.99 1.02
CA GLN A 211 -28.49 -61.29 0.71
C GLN A 211 -27.41 -61.71 1.73
N ASN A 212 -26.74 -60.76 2.39
CA ASN A 212 -25.55 -61.01 3.19
C ASN A 212 -25.70 -60.68 4.70
N VAL A 213 -26.57 -59.74 5.09
CA VAL A 213 -26.79 -59.36 6.50
C VAL A 213 -28.24 -58.87 6.71
N GLY A 214 -29.14 -59.77 7.14
CA GLY A 214 -30.51 -59.42 7.46
C GLY A 214 -30.60 -58.45 8.64
N GLY A 215 -31.32 -57.33 8.47
CA GLY A 215 -31.63 -56.35 9.53
C GLY A 215 -30.96 -54.97 9.39
N PHE A 216 -29.90 -54.83 8.59
CA PHE A 216 -29.25 -53.52 8.37
C PHE A 216 -29.80 -52.76 7.16
N SER A 217 -30.42 -53.46 6.21
CA SER A 217 -30.89 -52.91 4.93
C SER A 217 -31.84 -51.72 5.08
N ASP A 218 -32.82 -51.83 6.00
CA ASP A 218 -33.83 -50.77 6.24
C ASP A 218 -33.21 -49.50 6.84
N SER A 219 -32.21 -49.66 7.73
CA SER A 219 -31.51 -48.55 8.36
C SER A 219 -30.63 -47.79 7.37
N VAL A 220 -29.92 -48.50 6.50
CA VAL A 220 -29.08 -47.87 5.46
C VAL A 220 -29.91 -47.20 4.38
N GLY A 221 -30.99 -47.86 3.95
CA GLY A 221 -31.94 -47.28 3.00
C GLY A 221 -32.52 -45.96 3.51
N ALA A 222 -32.92 -45.91 4.78
CA ALA A 222 -33.43 -44.69 5.40
C ALA A 222 -32.37 -43.57 5.48
N GLN A 223 -31.12 -43.90 5.84
CA GLN A 223 -30.03 -42.91 5.90
C GLN A 223 -29.66 -42.38 4.51
N MET A 224 -29.64 -43.24 3.49
CA MET A 224 -29.35 -42.83 2.10
C MET A 224 -30.44 -41.94 1.51
N GLU A 225 -31.72 -42.26 1.74
CA GLU A 225 -32.82 -41.45 1.23
C GLU A 225 -32.85 -40.07 1.90
N GLN A 226 -32.55 -40.02 3.20
CA GLN A 226 -32.47 -38.77 3.94
C GLN A 226 -31.26 -37.92 3.51
N LEU A 227 -30.10 -38.55 3.28
CA LEU A 227 -28.91 -37.90 2.71
C LEU A 227 -29.22 -37.32 1.31
N ARG A 228 -29.90 -38.09 0.45
CA ARG A 228 -30.32 -37.65 -0.88
C ARG A 228 -31.24 -36.42 -0.81
N GLY A 229 -32.22 -36.44 0.08
CA GLY A 229 -33.16 -35.32 0.27
C GLY A 229 -32.47 -34.05 0.74
N GLU A 230 -31.59 -34.14 1.74
CA GLU A 230 -30.87 -32.98 2.28
C GLU A 230 -29.81 -32.44 1.30
N LEU A 231 -29.07 -33.33 0.63
CA LEU A 231 -28.09 -32.95 -0.39
C LEU A 231 -28.77 -32.28 -1.60
N GLY A 232 -29.92 -32.79 -2.04
CA GLY A 232 -30.72 -32.20 -3.12
C GLY A 232 -31.27 -30.83 -2.75
N ALA A 233 -31.78 -30.68 -1.52
CA ALA A 233 -32.28 -29.40 -1.03
C ALA A 233 -31.16 -28.36 -0.85
N LEU A 234 -29.96 -28.77 -0.45
CA LEU A 234 -28.79 -27.89 -0.39
C LEU A 234 -28.32 -27.49 -1.79
N SER A 235 -28.18 -28.44 -2.70
CA SER A 235 -27.71 -28.18 -4.07
C SER A 235 -28.65 -27.23 -4.82
N ALA A 236 -29.96 -27.46 -4.76
CA ALA A 236 -30.96 -26.61 -5.42
C ALA A 236 -30.94 -25.15 -4.92
N ARG A 237 -30.61 -24.94 -3.64
CA ARG A 237 -30.49 -23.60 -3.04
C ARG A 237 -29.16 -22.93 -3.36
N LEU A 238 -28.11 -23.71 -3.59
CA LEU A 238 -26.79 -23.22 -3.97
C LEU A 238 -26.69 -22.92 -5.48
N GLY A 239 -27.40 -23.67 -6.33
CA GLY A 239 -27.52 -23.42 -7.77
C GLY A 239 -28.46 -22.26 -8.15
N GLY A 240 -29.16 -21.68 -7.17
CA GLY A 240 -30.01 -20.49 -7.33
C GLY A 240 -29.26 -19.16 -7.17
N GLN A 241 -30.00 -18.03 -7.12
CA GLN A 241 -29.38 -16.72 -6.87
C GLN A 241 -28.62 -16.72 -5.51
N VAL A 242 -27.40 -16.17 -5.49
CA VAL A 242 -26.46 -16.07 -4.34
C VAL A 242 -27.10 -15.55 -3.03
N ARG A 243 -28.26 -14.88 -3.12
CA ARG A 243 -29.04 -14.42 -1.96
C ARG A 243 -29.53 -15.55 -1.05
N ASP A 244 -29.87 -16.72 -1.58
CA ASP A 244 -30.45 -17.82 -0.77
C ASP A 244 -29.40 -18.66 -0.02
N ALA A 245 -28.14 -18.59 -0.46
CA ALA A 245 -27.01 -19.30 0.15
C ALA A 245 -26.71 -18.88 1.60
N HIS A 246 -27.23 -17.72 2.03
CA HIS A 246 -27.02 -17.13 3.36
C HIS A 246 -28.23 -17.28 4.28
N SER A 247 -29.28 -17.98 3.84
CA SER A 247 -30.46 -18.21 4.67
C SER A 247 -30.11 -19.09 5.89
N GLU A 248 -30.76 -18.85 7.03
CA GLU A 248 -30.62 -19.74 8.21
C GLU A 248 -30.89 -21.21 7.86
N GLN A 249 -31.75 -21.45 6.87
CA GLN A 249 -32.05 -22.77 6.33
C GLN A 249 -30.85 -23.44 5.66
N VAL A 250 -30.03 -22.70 4.90
CA VAL A 250 -28.79 -23.26 4.31
C VAL A 250 -27.79 -23.59 5.41
N ARG A 251 -27.65 -22.73 6.43
CA ARG A 251 -26.81 -22.99 7.59
C ARG A 251 -27.24 -24.23 8.38
N SER A 252 -28.54 -24.42 8.59
CA SER A 252 -29.06 -25.63 9.25
C SER A 252 -28.83 -26.88 8.41
N LEU A 253 -29.07 -26.80 7.08
CA LEU A 253 -28.82 -27.92 6.18
C LEU A 253 -27.35 -28.34 6.16
N LYS A 254 -26.42 -27.38 6.13
CA LYS A 254 -24.97 -27.67 6.18
C LYS A 254 -24.57 -28.44 7.43
N MET A 255 -25.05 -28.00 8.61
CA MET A 255 -24.75 -28.69 9.87
C MET A 255 -25.36 -30.09 9.92
N GLN A 256 -26.62 -30.23 9.48
CA GLN A 256 -27.31 -31.53 9.41
C GLN A 256 -26.59 -32.50 8.47
N LEU A 257 -26.23 -32.03 7.27
CA LEU A 257 -25.54 -32.83 6.27
C LEU A 257 -24.14 -33.26 6.76
N GLY A 258 -23.40 -32.36 7.42
CA GLY A 258 -22.10 -32.68 8.02
C GLY A 258 -22.19 -33.77 9.09
N GLN A 259 -23.16 -33.66 10.01
CA GLN A 259 -23.39 -34.68 11.03
C GLN A 259 -23.79 -36.03 10.43
N ARG A 260 -24.58 -36.03 9.36
CA ARG A 260 -25.01 -37.26 8.67
C ARG A 260 -23.91 -37.96 7.94
N VAL A 261 -23.09 -37.22 7.19
CA VAL A 261 -21.96 -37.80 6.47
C VAL A 261 -21.01 -38.46 7.46
N GLU A 262 -20.78 -37.85 8.62
CA GLU A 262 -19.96 -38.44 9.68
C GLU A 262 -20.60 -39.70 10.28
N ALA A 263 -21.89 -39.66 10.59
CA ALA A 263 -22.63 -40.82 11.09
C ALA A 263 -22.63 -41.99 10.09
N LEU A 264 -22.79 -41.69 8.80
CA LEU A 264 -22.74 -42.67 7.72
C LEU A 264 -21.33 -43.26 7.56
N SER A 265 -20.28 -42.44 7.62
CA SER A 265 -18.90 -42.94 7.57
C SER A 265 -18.59 -43.92 8.71
N VAL A 266 -18.98 -43.59 9.95
CA VAL A 266 -18.81 -44.47 11.11
C VAL A 266 -19.60 -45.76 10.94
N PHE A 267 -20.84 -45.66 10.48
CA PHE A 267 -21.69 -46.82 10.22
C PHE A 267 -21.11 -47.74 9.14
N LEU A 268 -20.63 -47.19 8.02
CA LEU A 268 -20.01 -47.96 6.94
C LEU A 268 -18.75 -48.68 7.40
N GLN A 269 -17.99 -48.08 8.31
CA GLN A 269 -16.79 -48.68 8.90
C GLN A 269 -17.14 -49.88 9.81
N ASP A 270 -18.25 -49.78 10.56
CA ASP A 270 -18.77 -50.90 11.35
C ASP A 270 -19.22 -52.07 10.46
N VAL A 271 -20.01 -51.78 9.40
CA VAL A 271 -20.44 -52.79 8.43
C VAL A 271 -19.25 -53.46 7.73
N ALA A 272 -18.24 -52.68 7.32
CA ALA A 272 -17.03 -53.21 6.70
C ALA A 272 -16.24 -54.14 7.63
N SER A 273 -16.33 -53.94 8.95
CA SER A 273 -15.66 -54.79 9.95
C SER A 273 -16.40 -56.11 10.20
N GLN A 274 -17.72 -56.11 10.01
CA GLN A 274 -18.59 -57.27 10.25
C GLN A 274 -18.74 -58.17 9.01
N VAL A 275 -18.67 -57.59 7.81
CA VAL A 275 -18.84 -58.35 6.56
C VAL A 275 -17.49 -58.87 6.05
N GLY A 276 -17.27 -60.18 6.20
CA GLY A 276 -16.12 -60.87 5.64
C GLY A 276 -16.15 -60.90 4.10
N ALA A 277 -15.16 -60.26 3.47
CA ALA A 277 -14.57 -60.55 2.16
C ALA A 277 -15.42 -60.82 0.89
N ASP A 278 -16.73 -60.54 0.84
CA ASP A 278 -17.48 -60.60 -0.44
C ASP A 278 -17.18 -59.37 -1.31
N LEU A 279 -16.59 -59.63 -2.48
CA LEU A 279 -16.12 -58.61 -3.44
C LEU A 279 -17.22 -57.59 -3.84
N PRO A 280 -18.50 -58.00 -4.10
CA PRO A 280 -19.56 -57.05 -4.44
C PRO A 280 -19.92 -56.08 -3.32
N MET A 281 -19.87 -56.53 -2.06
CA MET A 281 -20.16 -55.69 -0.90
C MET A 281 -19.03 -54.67 -0.67
N LYS A 282 -17.78 -55.08 -0.88
CA LYS A 282 -16.63 -54.16 -0.81
C LYS A 282 -16.75 -53.01 -1.81
N TYR A 283 -17.09 -53.29 -3.06
CA TYR A 283 -17.31 -52.26 -4.07
C TYR A 283 -18.45 -51.30 -3.70
N ALA A 284 -19.55 -51.82 -3.17
CA ALA A 284 -20.68 -51.00 -2.74
C ALA A 284 -20.34 -50.08 -1.55
N LEU A 285 -19.56 -50.59 -0.58
CA LEU A 285 -19.07 -49.82 0.55
C LEU A 285 -18.05 -48.74 0.13
N GLU A 286 -17.13 -49.07 -0.79
CA GLU A 286 -16.16 -48.11 -1.35
C GLU A 286 -16.85 -46.98 -2.13
N GLU A 287 -17.89 -47.30 -2.90
CA GLU A 287 -18.68 -46.31 -3.64
C GLU A 287 -19.41 -45.36 -2.67
N LEU A 288 -20.02 -45.89 -1.60
CA LEU A 288 -20.69 -45.09 -0.58
C LEU A 288 -19.71 -44.21 0.22
N HIS A 289 -18.52 -44.74 0.53
CA HIS A 289 -17.46 -43.99 1.17
C HIS A 289 -16.99 -42.83 0.28
N GLY A 290 -16.82 -43.07 -1.03
CA GLY A 290 -16.47 -42.05 -2.00
C GLY A 290 -17.52 -40.93 -2.12
N VAL A 291 -18.82 -41.25 -2.00
CA VAL A 291 -19.89 -40.25 -1.93
C VAL A 291 -19.81 -39.44 -0.64
N ALA A 292 -19.63 -40.10 0.51
CA ALA A 292 -19.49 -39.42 1.80
C ALA A 292 -18.30 -38.44 1.81
N ASP A 293 -17.14 -38.85 1.28
CA ASP A 293 -15.97 -37.99 1.16
C ASP A 293 -16.18 -36.83 0.18
N SER A 294 -16.87 -37.05 -0.94
CA SER A 294 -17.22 -36.00 -1.89
C SER A 294 -18.11 -34.93 -1.25
N VAL A 295 -19.13 -35.34 -0.49
CA VAL A 295 -20.00 -34.41 0.24
C VAL A 295 -19.24 -33.68 1.35
N ARG A 296 -18.36 -34.38 2.09
CA ARG A 296 -17.47 -33.78 3.09
C ARG A 296 -16.58 -32.71 2.48
N ASN A 297 -16.00 -32.96 1.31
CA ASN A 297 -15.17 -31.99 0.59
C ASN A 297 -15.98 -30.77 0.14
N GLY A 298 -17.19 -30.95 -0.40
CA GLY A 298 -18.09 -29.85 -0.75
C GLY A 298 -18.48 -28.98 0.46
N LEU A 299 -18.77 -29.61 1.60
CA LEU A 299 -19.04 -28.91 2.87
C LEU A 299 -17.80 -28.19 3.40
N HIS A 300 -16.61 -28.79 3.27
CA HIS A 300 -15.35 -28.15 3.64
C HIS A 300 -15.08 -26.90 2.81
N ILE A 301 -15.32 -26.94 1.49
CA ILE A 301 -15.20 -25.77 0.59
C ILE A 301 -16.12 -24.62 1.02
N LEU A 302 -17.34 -24.95 1.45
CA LEU A 302 -18.27 -23.96 1.97
C LEU A 302 -17.84 -23.42 3.33
N ALA A 303 -17.33 -24.28 4.21
CA ALA A 303 -16.85 -23.91 5.53
C ALA A 303 -15.57 -23.08 5.48
N THR A 304 -14.65 -23.34 4.53
CA THR A 304 -13.47 -22.50 4.30
C THR A 304 -13.89 -21.14 3.74
N ALA A 305 -14.82 -21.12 2.79
CA ALA A 305 -15.36 -19.88 2.24
C ALA A 305 -16.08 -19.02 3.31
N GLU A 306 -16.68 -19.64 4.32
CA GLU A 306 -17.39 -18.99 5.43
C GLU A 306 -16.53 -18.81 6.71
N GLY A 307 -15.34 -19.39 6.75
CA GLY A 307 -14.46 -19.40 7.92
C GLY A 307 -13.88 -18.02 8.27
N PRO A 308 -13.25 -17.87 9.47
CA PRO A 308 -12.62 -16.63 9.91
C PRO A 308 -11.35 -16.36 9.10
N HIS A 309 -11.52 -15.84 7.89
CA HIS A 309 -10.48 -15.17 7.13
C HIS A 309 -10.28 -13.78 7.72
N ASP A 310 -9.37 -13.66 8.68
CA ASP A 310 -8.94 -12.37 9.22
C ASP A 310 -7.74 -11.88 8.42
N VAL A 311 -7.98 -10.90 7.54
CA VAL A 311 -6.91 -10.18 6.87
C VAL A 311 -6.34 -9.16 7.85
N PRO A 312 -5.03 -9.21 8.17
CA PRO A 312 -4.47 -8.28 9.14
C PRO A 312 -4.36 -6.85 8.59
N HIS A 313 -4.63 -5.87 9.44
CA HIS A 313 -4.51 -4.44 9.15
C HIS A 313 -3.11 -3.85 9.40
N TRP A 314 -2.26 -4.56 10.15
CA TRP A 314 -0.93 -4.09 10.54
C TRP A 314 -0.06 -3.56 9.37
N PRO A 315 -0.10 -4.10 8.13
CA PRO A 315 0.69 -3.57 7.03
C PRO A 315 0.31 -2.13 6.67
N ILE A 316 -0.98 -1.80 6.74
CA ILE A 316 -1.48 -0.44 6.49
C ILE A 316 -1.03 0.50 7.62
N PHE A 317 -1.08 0.04 8.87
CA PHE A 317 -0.57 0.81 10.02
C PHE A 317 0.92 1.13 9.89
N VAL A 318 1.74 0.19 9.40
CA VAL A 318 3.17 0.43 9.15
C VAL A 318 3.37 1.55 8.13
N PHE A 319 2.60 1.54 7.04
CA PHE A 319 2.64 2.61 6.04
C PHE A 319 2.15 3.96 6.59
N MET A 320 1.04 3.99 7.33
CA MET A 320 0.53 5.24 7.89
C MET A 320 1.50 5.83 8.90
N ALA A 321 2.08 5.01 9.78
CA ALA A 321 3.09 5.44 10.73
C ALA A 321 4.34 5.97 10.02
N SER A 322 4.79 5.29 8.94
CA SER A 322 5.94 5.76 8.16
C SER A 322 5.68 7.10 7.46
N ALA A 323 4.45 7.32 6.97
CA ALA A 323 4.00 8.59 6.42
C ALA A 323 3.99 9.70 7.47
N VAL A 324 3.37 9.47 8.65
CA VAL A 324 3.38 10.44 9.76
C VAL A 324 4.81 10.84 10.14
N ILE A 325 5.72 9.86 10.27
CA ILE A 325 7.12 10.12 10.61
C ILE A 325 7.80 10.96 9.53
N CYS A 326 7.69 10.57 8.26
CA CYS A 326 8.34 11.28 7.15
C CYS A 326 7.86 12.73 7.05
N LEU A 327 6.54 12.95 7.04
CA LEU A 327 5.96 14.28 6.88
C LEU A 327 6.28 15.15 8.10
N THR A 328 6.26 14.60 9.32
CA THR A 328 6.64 15.33 10.54
C THR A 328 8.13 15.72 10.55
N CYS A 329 9.02 14.82 10.15
CA CYS A 329 10.44 15.12 10.00
C CYS A 329 10.66 16.26 8.99
N SER A 330 9.96 16.23 7.86
CA SER A 330 10.06 17.27 6.82
C SER A 330 9.53 18.62 7.28
N ALA A 331 8.34 18.65 7.91
CA ALA A 331 7.78 19.86 8.50
C ALA A 331 8.72 20.46 9.56
N THR A 332 9.28 19.61 10.43
CA THR A 332 10.23 20.04 11.48
C THR A 332 11.50 20.63 10.87
N PHE A 333 12.05 19.98 9.84
CA PHE A 333 13.21 20.49 9.11
C PHE A 333 12.91 21.87 8.54
N HIS A 334 11.89 22.00 7.67
CA HIS A 334 11.54 23.24 6.97
C HIS A 334 11.14 24.39 7.90
N LEU A 335 10.65 24.08 9.11
CA LEU A 335 10.36 25.08 10.13
C LEU A 335 11.64 25.56 10.84
N MET A 336 12.48 24.62 11.28
CA MET A 336 13.54 24.87 12.28
C MET A 336 14.96 24.96 11.70
N PHE A 337 15.18 24.70 10.40
CA PHE A 337 16.52 24.65 9.82
C PHE A 337 17.29 25.99 9.91
N VAL A 338 16.59 27.11 10.07
CA VAL A 338 17.16 28.46 10.17
C VAL A 338 17.74 28.78 11.56
N VAL A 339 17.45 27.98 12.58
CA VAL A 339 17.85 28.24 13.98
C VAL A 339 19.37 28.23 14.16
N SER A 340 20.05 27.26 13.53
CA SER A 340 21.51 27.19 13.55
C SER A 340 22.04 26.27 12.46
N ARG A 341 23.32 26.42 12.10
CA ARG A 341 23.99 25.53 11.16
C ARG A 341 24.00 24.06 11.62
N SER A 342 24.10 23.82 12.93
CA SER A 342 24.03 22.47 13.49
C SER A 342 22.63 21.87 13.31
N ALA A 343 21.58 22.65 13.59
CA ALA A 343 20.19 22.25 13.37
C ALA A 343 19.94 21.92 11.89
N TYR A 344 20.37 22.78 10.95
CA TYR A 344 20.29 22.52 9.52
C TYR A 344 20.90 21.16 9.14
N LEU A 345 22.14 20.90 9.57
CA LEU A 345 22.86 19.67 9.23
C LEU A 345 22.24 18.41 9.84
N PHE A 346 21.65 18.51 11.03
CA PHE A 346 21.01 17.39 11.70
C PHE A 346 19.61 17.11 11.14
N LEU A 347 18.78 18.14 11.06
CA LEU A 347 17.39 18.02 10.61
C LEU A 347 17.30 17.66 9.12
N SER A 348 18.21 18.13 8.27
CA SER A 348 18.27 17.69 6.87
C SER A 348 18.52 16.19 6.73
N ARG A 349 19.32 15.59 7.62
CA ARG A 349 19.53 14.13 7.63
C ARG A 349 18.28 13.39 8.11
N LEU A 350 17.57 13.93 9.09
CA LEU A 350 16.29 13.35 9.53
C LEU A 350 15.21 13.41 8.44
N ASP A 351 15.17 14.49 7.67
CA ASP A 351 14.27 14.62 6.52
C ASP A 351 14.56 13.56 5.44
N TYR A 352 15.83 13.39 5.05
CA TYR A 352 16.24 12.32 4.13
C TYR A 352 16.00 10.90 4.69
N ALA A 353 16.21 10.70 5.99
CA ALA A 353 15.90 9.44 6.66
C ALA A 353 14.38 9.17 6.68
N GLY A 354 13.56 10.20 6.82
CA GLY A 354 12.10 10.14 6.71
C GLY A 354 11.64 9.58 5.36
N ILE A 355 12.22 10.06 4.26
CA ILE A 355 11.94 9.53 2.91
C ILE A 355 12.21 8.03 2.84
N THR A 356 13.32 7.57 3.42
CA THR A 356 13.66 6.14 3.47
C THR A 356 12.62 5.33 4.23
N ILE A 357 12.17 5.84 5.38
CA ILE A 357 11.13 5.20 6.20
C ILE A 357 9.80 5.12 5.43
N LEU A 358 9.40 6.20 4.75
CA LEU A 358 8.17 6.22 3.96
C LEU A 358 8.20 5.21 2.81
N ILE A 359 9.29 5.19 2.03
CA ILE A 359 9.46 4.23 0.93
C ILE A 359 9.42 2.80 1.48
N ALA A 360 10.13 2.51 2.57
CA ALA A 360 10.10 1.17 3.15
C ALA A 360 8.69 0.78 3.61
N GLY A 361 8.02 1.65 4.37
CA GLY A 361 6.69 1.39 4.90
C GLY A 361 5.63 1.24 3.82
N SER A 362 5.74 1.94 2.69
CA SER A 362 4.78 1.83 1.57
C SER A 362 4.81 0.44 0.91
N PHE A 363 5.92 -0.29 0.98
CA PHE A 363 6.04 -1.63 0.39
C PHE A 363 5.34 -2.71 1.22
N TYR A 364 5.19 -2.53 2.53
CA TYR A 364 4.60 -3.53 3.42
C TYR A 364 3.18 -3.94 3.01
N PRO A 365 2.19 -3.02 2.87
CA PRO A 365 0.84 -3.41 2.47
C PRO A 365 0.81 -4.01 1.07
N MET A 366 1.58 -3.45 0.13
CA MET A 366 1.61 -3.94 -1.25
C MET A 366 2.14 -5.37 -1.33
N ILE A 367 3.32 -5.65 -0.74
CA ILE A 367 3.89 -7.00 -0.75
C ILE A 367 3.01 -7.96 0.03
N TYR A 368 2.51 -7.55 1.20
CA TYR A 368 1.79 -8.44 2.11
C TYR A 368 0.46 -8.93 1.50
N TYR A 369 -0.34 -8.03 0.91
CA TYR A 369 -1.61 -8.40 0.31
C TYR A 369 -1.43 -9.07 -1.06
N SER A 370 -0.44 -8.64 -1.85
CA SER A 370 -0.15 -9.27 -3.14
C SER A 370 0.38 -10.70 -3.02
N PHE A 371 1.26 -10.97 -2.05
CA PHE A 371 1.80 -12.33 -1.83
C PHE A 371 1.15 -13.03 -0.63
N TYR A 372 -0.08 -12.65 -0.28
CA TYR A 372 -0.77 -13.17 0.91
C TYR A 372 -0.82 -14.71 0.94
N CYS A 373 -1.09 -15.33 -0.21
CA CYS A 373 -1.19 -16.78 -0.39
C CYS A 373 0.16 -17.49 -0.60
N HIS A 374 1.27 -16.74 -0.68
CA HIS A 374 2.61 -17.28 -0.86
C HIS A 374 3.52 -16.82 0.30
N PRO A 375 3.43 -17.45 1.49
CA PRO A 375 4.11 -16.98 2.70
C PRO A 375 5.62 -16.85 2.55
N TRP A 376 6.24 -17.75 1.78
CA TRP A 376 7.67 -17.71 1.52
C TRP A 376 8.08 -16.49 0.68
N LEU A 377 7.40 -16.25 -0.45
CA LEU A 377 7.66 -15.09 -1.31
C LEU A 377 7.41 -13.78 -0.57
N ARG A 378 6.29 -13.71 0.16
CA ARG A 378 5.94 -12.57 1.00
C ARG A 378 7.06 -12.24 1.98
N SER A 379 7.51 -13.22 2.76
CA SER A 379 8.56 -13.02 3.75
C SER A 379 9.90 -12.65 3.10
N ALA A 380 10.26 -13.30 1.99
CA ALA A 380 11.49 -12.99 1.26
C ALA A 380 11.50 -11.52 0.82
N TYR A 381 10.44 -11.04 0.17
CA TYR A 381 10.33 -9.65 -0.27
C TYR A 381 10.31 -8.65 0.89
N LEU A 382 9.58 -8.95 1.98
CA LEU A 382 9.55 -8.08 3.17
C LEU A 382 10.93 -7.98 3.85
N VAL A 383 11.67 -9.09 3.95
CA VAL A 383 13.04 -9.08 4.50
C VAL A 383 13.99 -8.31 3.57
N SER A 384 13.88 -8.49 2.25
CA SER A 384 14.69 -7.76 1.28
C SER A 384 14.49 -6.25 1.39
N ILE A 385 13.24 -5.75 1.36
CA ILE A 385 12.98 -4.31 1.47
C ILE A 385 13.41 -3.75 2.83
N SER A 386 13.18 -4.51 3.92
CA SER A 386 13.61 -4.10 5.27
C SER A 386 15.13 -3.94 5.35
N THR A 387 15.88 -4.88 4.75
CA THR A 387 17.35 -4.85 4.73
C THR A 387 17.87 -3.68 3.90
N MET A 388 17.32 -3.49 2.70
CA MET A 388 17.68 -2.35 1.84
C MET A 388 17.37 -1.01 2.50
N ALA A 389 16.22 -0.91 3.16
CA ALA A 389 15.81 0.28 3.91
C ALA A 389 16.74 0.55 5.10
N ALA A 390 17.10 -0.47 5.88
CA ALA A 390 18.03 -0.33 7.00
C ALA A 390 19.40 0.19 6.55
N ILE A 391 19.94 -0.35 5.46
CA ILE A 391 21.20 0.12 4.85
C ILE A 391 21.06 1.58 4.41
N THR A 392 20.00 1.91 3.68
CA THR A 392 19.74 3.27 3.18
C THR A 392 19.57 4.27 4.32
N PHE A 393 18.89 3.88 5.40
CA PHE A 393 18.64 4.70 6.58
C PHE A 393 19.94 5.02 7.32
N VAL A 394 20.79 4.01 7.55
CA VAL A 394 22.11 4.23 8.16
C VAL A 394 22.95 5.17 7.31
N VAL A 395 23.00 4.95 5.99
CA VAL A 395 23.71 5.80 5.03
C VAL A 395 23.19 7.25 5.06
N ALA A 396 21.86 7.44 5.15
CA ALA A 396 21.24 8.76 5.20
C ALA A 396 21.60 9.55 6.47
N LEU A 397 21.81 8.88 7.60
CA LEU A 397 22.21 9.52 8.86
C LEU A 397 23.71 9.79 8.96
N MET A 398 24.54 9.12 8.16
CA MET A 398 25.99 9.27 8.20
C MET A 398 26.47 10.61 7.60
N PRO A 399 27.22 11.44 8.36
CA PRO A 399 27.71 12.74 7.88
C PRO A 399 28.59 12.67 6.62
N ILE A 400 29.37 11.59 6.49
CA ILE A 400 30.30 11.37 5.37
C ILE A 400 29.57 11.31 4.03
N PHE A 401 28.41 10.66 4.01
CA PHE A 401 27.57 10.52 2.80
C PHE A 401 26.81 11.81 2.45
N GLY A 402 26.86 12.83 3.32
CA GLY A 402 26.43 14.19 3.01
C GLY A 402 27.36 14.95 2.06
N THR A 403 28.61 14.50 1.90
CA THR A 403 29.60 15.19 1.07
C THR A 403 29.41 14.92 -0.43
N PRO A 404 29.79 15.87 -1.32
CA PRO A 404 29.65 15.70 -2.78
C PRO A 404 30.36 14.46 -3.33
N LYS A 405 31.43 14.00 -2.65
CA LYS A 405 32.20 12.80 -3.03
C LYS A 405 31.35 11.53 -3.10
N PHE A 406 30.31 11.42 -2.29
CA PHE A 406 29.44 10.26 -2.21
C PHE A 406 28.06 10.48 -2.85
N LEU A 407 27.88 11.58 -3.58
CA LEU A 407 26.60 11.94 -4.20
C LEU A 407 26.06 10.81 -5.10
N VAL A 408 26.92 10.24 -5.95
CA VAL A 408 26.54 9.14 -6.86
C VAL A 408 26.14 7.90 -6.06
N ALA A 409 26.95 7.48 -5.09
CA ALA A 409 26.66 6.31 -4.28
C ALA A 409 25.33 6.46 -3.52
N ARG A 410 25.10 7.62 -2.90
CA ARG A 410 23.84 7.95 -2.22
C ARG A 410 22.65 7.87 -3.19
N THR A 411 22.76 8.52 -4.34
CA THR A 411 21.69 8.54 -5.36
C THR A 411 21.37 7.12 -5.83
N CYS A 412 22.38 6.29 -6.13
CA CYS A 412 22.19 4.91 -6.54
C CYS A 412 21.47 4.07 -5.47
N ILE A 413 21.81 4.24 -4.18
CA ILE A 413 21.17 3.51 -3.07
C ILE A 413 19.68 3.89 -2.97
N PHE A 414 19.35 5.18 -3.01
CA PHE A 414 17.95 5.64 -2.99
C PHE A 414 17.16 5.18 -4.22
N LEU A 415 17.76 5.22 -5.41
CA LEU A 415 17.14 4.71 -6.63
C LEU A 415 16.91 3.21 -6.55
N ALA A 416 17.88 2.43 -6.07
CA ALA A 416 17.74 0.99 -5.88
C ALA A 416 16.57 0.65 -4.93
N LEU A 417 16.40 1.41 -3.85
CA LEU A 417 15.28 1.24 -2.92
C LEU A 417 13.92 1.47 -3.61
N GLY A 418 13.79 2.55 -4.40
CA GLY A 418 12.55 2.83 -5.14
C GLY A 418 12.26 1.83 -6.26
N PHE A 419 13.27 1.51 -7.08
CA PHE A 419 13.13 0.57 -8.20
C PHE A 419 12.96 -0.88 -7.78
N PHE A 420 13.25 -1.23 -6.52
CA PHE A 420 12.95 -2.56 -5.98
C PHE A 420 11.48 -2.93 -6.22
N GLY A 421 10.56 -1.97 -6.22
CA GLY A 421 9.13 -2.20 -6.45
C GLY A 421 8.78 -2.79 -7.81
N VAL A 422 9.63 -2.61 -8.82
CA VAL A 422 9.44 -3.23 -10.15
C VAL A 422 9.54 -4.76 -10.05
N VAL A 423 10.40 -5.29 -9.17
CA VAL A 423 10.64 -6.73 -9.04
C VAL A 423 9.40 -7.50 -8.55
N PRO A 424 8.80 -7.20 -7.38
CA PRO A 424 7.61 -7.91 -6.91
C PRO A 424 6.41 -7.68 -7.83
N VAL A 425 6.27 -6.50 -8.44
CA VAL A 425 5.18 -6.23 -9.40
C VAL A 425 5.34 -7.09 -10.65
N THR A 426 6.55 -7.17 -11.21
CA THR A 426 6.82 -8.02 -12.39
C THR A 426 6.59 -9.48 -12.07
N HIS A 427 7.02 -9.95 -10.89
CA HIS A 427 6.78 -11.32 -10.45
C HIS A 427 5.27 -11.58 -10.29
N LEU A 428 4.51 -10.63 -9.74
CA LEU A 428 3.07 -10.76 -9.60
C LEU A 428 2.38 -10.88 -10.97
N VAL A 429 2.74 -10.02 -11.93
CA VAL A 429 2.23 -10.05 -13.30
C VAL A 429 2.62 -11.35 -14.02
N TRP A 430 3.83 -11.86 -13.80
CA TRP A 430 4.27 -13.13 -14.36
C TRP A 430 3.47 -14.32 -13.81
N HIS A 431 3.14 -14.30 -12.52
CA HIS A 431 2.45 -15.40 -11.86
C HIS A 431 0.95 -15.45 -12.18
N PHE A 432 0.26 -14.31 -12.10
CA PHE A 432 -1.20 -14.24 -12.25
C PHE A 432 -1.67 -13.76 -13.63
N GLY A 433 -0.80 -13.07 -14.38
CA GLY A 433 -1.15 -12.41 -15.64
C GLY A 433 -1.60 -10.96 -15.45
N LEU A 434 -1.45 -10.15 -16.50
CA LEU A 434 -1.70 -8.71 -16.44
C LEU A 434 -3.18 -8.33 -16.21
N PHE A 435 -4.09 -9.15 -16.73
CA PHE A 435 -5.53 -8.89 -16.71
C PHE A 435 -6.24 -9.55 -15.52
N ASP A 436 -5.49 -10.18 -14.62
CA ASP A 436 -6.06 -10.77 -13.42
C ASP A 436 -6.66 -9.68 -12.51
N PRO A 437 -7.86 -9.88 -11.92
CA PRO A 437 -8.48 -8.93 -10.99
C PRO A 437 -7.55 -8.48 -9.85
N HIS A 438 -6.72 -9.39 -9.32
CA HIS A 438 -5.74 -9.10 -8.27
C HIS A 438 -4.68 -8.09 -8.71
N VAL A 439 -4.22 -8.22 -9.96
CA VAL A 439 -3.15 -7.40 -10.53
C VAL A 439 -3.70 -6.06 -11.00
N THR A 440 -4.89 -6.05 -11.59
CA THR A 440 -5.53 -4.83 -12.13
C THR A 440 -5.97 -3.85 -11.05
N VAL A 441 -6.42 -4.33 -9.88
CA VAL A 441 -6.68 -3.48 -8.69
C VAL A 441 -5.42 -2.74 -8.25
N MET A 442 -4.25 -3.40 -8.33
CA MET A 442 -2.97 -2.84 -7.90
C MET A 442 -2.38 -1.82 -8.89
N ILE A 443 -2.34 -2.19 -10.18
CA ILE A 443 -1.48 -1.55 -11.17
C ILE A 443 -1.91 -0.12 -11.47
N GLY A 444 -3.22 0.15 -11.58
CA GLY A 444 -3.73 1.48 -11.91
C GLY A 444 -3.28 2.56 -10.91
N PRO A 445 -3.62 2.42 -9.63
CA PRO A 445 -3.17 3.35 -8.59
C PRO A 445 -1.64 3.40 -8.44
N LEU A 446 -0.95 2.27 -8.63
CA LEU A 446 0.52 2.22 -8.57
C LEU A 446 1.18 3.05 -9.69
N LEU A 447 0.65 2.99 -10.92
CA LEU A 447 1.11 3.82 -12.03
C LEU A 447 0.84 5.30 -11.79
N LEU A 448 -0.33 5.64 -11.25
CA LEU A 448 -0.65 7.02 -10.88
C LEU A 448 0.31 7.55 -9.80
N MET A 449 0.59 6.75 -8.77
CA MET A 449 1.58 7.08 -7.74
C MET A 449 2.98 7.26 -8.35
N GLY A 450 3.41 6.36 -9.23
CA GLY A 450 4.69 6.47 -9.95
C GLY A 450 4.79 7.75 -10.79
N LEU A 451 3.69 8.14 -11.45
CA LEU A 451 3.61 9.39 -12.20
C LEU A 451 3.73 10.61 -11.29
N LEU A 452 3.04 10.63 -10.15
CA LEU A 452 3.11 11.74 -9.19
C LEU A 452 4.52 11.90 -8.59
N TYR A 453 5.17 10.82 -8.17
CA TYR A 453 6.54 10.88 -7.68
C TYR A 453 7.53 11.33 -8.75
N THR A 454 7.45 10.76 -9.96
CA THR A 454 8.39 11.07 -11.04
C THR A 454 8.21 12.51 -11.52
N SER A 455 6.97 12.96 -11.71
CA SER A 455 6.68 14.35 -12.10
C SER A 455 7.14 15.35 -11.04
N GLY A 456 6.85 15.09 -9.75
CA GLY A 456 7.35 15.91 -8.66
C GLY A 456 8.88 15.99 -8.63
N ALA A 457 9.57 14.85 -8.79
CA ALA A 457 11.03 14.79 -8.78
C ALA A 457 11.63 15.58 -9.96
N ILE A 458 11.02 15.49 -11.14
CA ILE A 458 11.41 16.27 -12.32
C ILE A 458 11.20 17.77 -12.06
N ILE A 459 10.07 18.16 -11.51
CA ILE A 459 9.76 19.56 -11.15
C ILE A 459 10.85 20.10 -10.19
N TYR A 460 11.14 19.37 -9.12
CA TYR A 460 12.16 19.73 -8.14
C TYR A 460 13.58 19.80 -8.73
N ALA A 461 13.95 18.85 -9.58
CA ALA A 461 15.27 18.81 -10.21
C ALA A 461 15.47 19.93 -11.23
N THR A 462 14.43 20.25 -12.00
CA THR A 462 14.48 21.29 -13.04
C THR A 462 14.31 22.70 -12.51
N LYS A 463 13.88 22.85 -11.25
CA LYS A 463 13.54 24.13 -10.59
C LYS A 463 12.42 24.86 -11.32
N PHE A 464 11.48 24.12 -11.88
CA PHE A 464 10.28 24.68 -12.52
C PHE A 464 9.21 24.98 -11.46
N PRO A 465 8.51 26.13 -11.51
CA PRO A 465 8.56 27.18 -12.54
C PRO A 465 9.54 28.33 -12.23
N GLU A 466 10.11 28.40 -11.04
CA GLU A 466 10.89 29.56 -10.58
C GLU A 466 12.13 29.85 -11.44
N ARG A 467 12.71 28.82 -12.07
CA ARG A 467 13.81 28.96 -13.04
C ARG A 467 13.48 29.89 -14.19
N PHE A 468 12.23 29.89 -14.67
CA PHE A 468 11.79 30.71 -15.79
C PHE A 468 11.32 32.10 -15.34
N TYR A 469 10.87 32.23 -14.10
CA TYR A 469 10.38 33.49 -13.54
C TYR A 469 10.96 33.73 -12.14
N PRO A 470 12.27 34.05 -12.04
CA PRO A 470 12.93 34.25 -10.75
C PRO A 470 12.26 35.37 -9.93
N GLY A 471 12.04 35.14 -8.64
CA GLY A 471 11.34 36.10 -7.76
C GLY A 471 9.81 36.02 -7.75
N ARG A 472 9.17 35.38 -8.75
CA ARG A 472 7.69 35.31 -8.81
C ARG A 472 7.09 34.20 -7.96
N PHE A 473 7.86 33.15 -7.73
CA PHE A 473 7.45 31.94 -7.01
C PHE A 473 8.16 31.83 -5.65
N ASP A 474 8.52 32.98 -5.06
CA ASP A 474 9.28 33.02 -3.81
C ASP A 474 8.46 32.50 -2.63
N LEU A 475 7.16 32.82 -2.57
CA LEU A 475 6.27 32.42 -1.48
C LEU A 475 5.43 31.19 -1.82
N TRP A 476 4.97 31.07 -3.07
CA TRP A 476 3.98 30.08 -3.49
C TRP A 476 4.40 29.36 -4.77
N PHE A 477 4.11 28.06 -4.82
CA PHE A 477 4.32 27.15 -5.94
C PHE A 477 5.75 27.11 -6.50
N SER A 478 6.76 27.27 -5.64
CA SER A 478 8.13 26.92 -6.02
C SER A 478 8.26 25.42 -6.28
N SER A 479 9.28 24.99 -7.04
CA SER A 479 9.49 23.57 -7.37
C SER A 479 9.53 22.66 -6.16
N HIS A 480 10.10 23.12 -5.05
CA HIS A 480 10.19 22.37 -3.79
C HIS A 480 8.81 22.21 -3.14
N GLN A 481 7.99 23.26 -3.18
CA GLN A 481 6.62 23.23 -2.68
C GLN A 481 5.74 22.31 -3.51
N LEU A 482 5.88 22.34 -4.84
CA LEU A 482 5.18 21.43 -5.75
C LEU A 482 5.59 19.98 -5.52
N TRP A 483 6.89 19.72 -5.29
CA TRP A 483 7.37 18.39 -4.91
C TRP A 483 6.66 17.86 -3.66
N HIS A 484 6.58 18.66 -2.60
CA HIS A 484 5.91 18.26 -1.37
C HIS A 484 4.41 17.99 -1.56
N ILE A 485 3.73 18.79 -2.39
CA ILE A 485 2.34 18.54 -2.78
C ILE A 485 2.21 17.17 -3.49
N CYS A 486 3.10 16.88 -4.45
CA CYS A 486 3.12 15.60 -5.15
C CYS A 486 3.36 14.41 -4.20
N VAL A 487 4.25 14.55 -3.21
CA VAL A 487 4.52 13.51 -2.21
C VAL A 487 3.28 13.19 -1.38
N VAL A 488 2.58 14.21 -0.87
CA VAL A 488 1.34 14.02 -0.08
C VAL A 488 0.25 13.39 -0.95
N ALA A 489 0.05 13.89 -2.18
CA ALA A 489 -0.92 13.32 -3.10
C ALA A 489 -0.62 11.85 -3.45
N ALA A 490 0.65 11.52 -3.73
CA ALA A 490 1.09 10.16 -4.01
C ALA A 490 0.87 9.23 -2.80
N ALA A 491 1.15 9.70 -1.59
CA ALA A 491 0.89 8.94 -0.37
C ALA A 491 -0.61 8.67 -0.16
N LEU A 492 -1.50 9.62 -0.46
CA LEU A 492 -2.95 9.42 -0.39
C LEU A 492 -3.45 8.42 -1.43
N VAL A 493 -2.92 8.47 -2.66
CA VAL A 493 -3.20 7.46 -3.69
C VAL A 493 -2.71 6.08 -3.23
N HIS A 494 -1.54 6.01 -2.60
CA HIS A 494 -1.00 4.76 -2.05
C HIS A 494 -1.85 4.20 -0.91
N PHE A 495 -2.35 5.07 -0.02
CA PHE A 495 -3.28 4.67 1.03
C PHE A 495 -4.56 4.05 0.45
N ALA A 496 -5.17 4.71 -0.55
CA ALA A 496 -6.35 4.19 -1.23
C ALA A 496 -6.07 2.84 -1.90
N ASN A 497 -4.89 2.68 -2.52
CA ASN A 497 -4.47 1.41 -3.10
C ASN A 497 -4.32 0.30 -2.04
N ALA A 498 -3.70 0.62 -0.90
CA ALA A 498 -3.54 -0.33 0.20
C ALA A 498 -4.89 -0.80 0.78
N LEU A 499 -5.87 0.11 0.89
CA LEU A 499 -7.24 -0.24 1.29
C LEU A 499 -7.93 -1.11 0.23
N GLN A 500 -7.84 -0.77 -1.06
CA GLN A 500 -8.41 -1.59 -2.13
C GLN A 500 -7.83 -3.00 -2.16
N GLN A 501 -6.53 -3.14 -1.93
CA GLN A 501 -5.85 -4.44 -1.81
C GLN A 501 -6.32 -5.23 -0.59
N TYR A 502 -6.46 -4.56 0.56
CA TYR A 502 -7.02 -5.16 1.75
C TYR A 502 -8.46 -5.65 1.52
N GLU A 503 -9.32 -4.82 0.92
CA GLU A 503 -10.71 -5.16 0.61
C GLU A 503 -10.80 -6.30 -0.40
N TRP A 504 -9.97 -6.27 -1.45
CA TRP A 504 -9.90 -7.35 -2.41
C TRP A 504 -9.50 -8.66 -1.74
N ARG A 505 -8.51 -8.62 -0.84
CA ARG A 505 -8.07 -9.80 -0.08
C ARG A 505 -9.10 -10.26 0.95
N TRP A 506 -9.85 -9.35 1.56
CA TRP A 506 -10.95 -9.67 2.45
C TRP A 506 -12.04 -10.47 1.72
N ASN A 507 -12.30 -10.12 0.46
CA ASN A 507 -13.28 -10.79 -0.40
C ASN A 507 -12.73 -12.03 -1.12
N THR A 508 -11.40 -12.17 -1.25
CA THR A 508 -10.75 -13.22 -2.05
C THR A 508 -9.78 -14.04 -1.21
N GLN A 509 -10.21 -15.23 -0.81
CA GLN A 509 -9.38 -16.16 -0.06
C GLN A 509 -8.29 -16.80 -0.92
N CYS A 510 -7.32 -17.43 -0.26
CA CYS A 510 -6.37 -18.30 -0.94
C CYS A 510 -7.04 -19.59 -1.38
N GLU A 511 -6.64 -20.11 -2.53
CA GLU A 511 -7.04 -21.46 -2.95
C GLU A 511 -6.47 -22.47 -1.94
N ALA A 512 -7.33 -23.43 -1.53
CA ALA A 512 -7.06 -24.39 -0.46
C ALA A 512 -6.09 -25.51 -0.88
#